data_AF-K6PRR1-F1
#
_entry.id   AF-K6PRR1-F1
#
_cell.length_a   1.000
_cell.length_b   1.000
_cell.length_c   1.000
_cell.angle_alpha   90.00
_cell.angle_beta   90.00
_cell.angle_gamma   90.00
#
_symmetry.space_group_name_H-M   'P 1'
#
loop_
_entity.id
_entity.type
_entity.pdbx_description
1 polymer ?
#
loop_
_entity_poly.entity_id
_entity_poly.type
_entity_poly.pdbx_seq_one_letter_code
_entity_poly.pdbx_strand_id
1 'polypeptide(L)' 'MTEAWEEHCGRRTALYRLEVRRAADGRLVTAGQGRVFRQGEEGDGARPQEDRPRGEVR' A
#
# COMPACT_ATOMS: atom_id res chain seq x y z
N MET A 1 -1.35 14.64 -11.43
CA MET A 1 -1.98 14.67 -10.10
C MET A 1 -2.21 13.24 -9.67
N THR A 2 -2.02 12.95 -8.38
CA THR A 2 -2.27 11.63 -7.81
C THR A 2 -3.28 11.81 -6.69
N GLU A 3 -4.36 11.05 -6.73
CA GLU A 3 -5.43 11.08 -5.72
C GLU A 3 -5.62 9.67 -5.17
N ALA A 4 -6.01 9.59 -3.89
CA ALA A 4 -6.30 8.33 -3.22
C ALA A 4 -7.62 8.44 -2.46
N TRP A 5 -8.44 7.40 -2.55
CA TRP A 5 -9.70 7.27 -1.83
C TRP A 5 -9.69 6.00 -0.99
N GLU A 6 -10.12 6.13 0.26
CA GLU A 6 -10.32 4.96 1.13
C GLU A 6 -11.56 4.20 0.66
N GLU A 7 -11.38 2.92 0.31
CA GLU A 7 -12.49 2.04 -0.09
C GLU A 7 -12.94 1.14 1.07
N HIS A 8 -12.01 0.81 1.97
CA HIS A 8 -12.32 0.02 3.16
C HIS A 8 -11.48 0.46 4.36
N CYS A 9 -12.16 0.68 5.49
CA CYS A 9 -11.58 1.11 6.74
C CYS A 9 -11.64 -0.04 7.77
N GLY A 10 -10.55 -0.79 7.88
CA GLY A 10 -10.40 -1.80 8.92
C GLY A 10 -9.75 -1.22 10.18
N ARG A 11 -9.71 -2.02 11.25
CA ARG A 11 -9.05 -1.64 12.51
C ARG A 11 -7.55 -1.40 12.30
N ARG A 12 -6.83 -2.42 11.81
CA ARG A 12 -5.37 -2.42 11.62
C ARG A 12 -4.91 -2.02 10.22
N THR A 13 -5.80 -2.16 9.22
CA THR A 13 -5.48 -1.94 7.81
C THR A 13 -6.55 -1.13 7.11
N ALA A 14 -6.18 -0.34 6.13
CA ALA A 14 -7.10 0.33 5.21
C ALA A 14 -6.75 0.00 3.76
N LEU A 15 -7.77 -0.12 2.91
CA LEU A 15 -7.61 -0.31 1.46
C LEU A 15 -7.85 1.03 0.78
N TYR A 16 -6.92 1.44 -0.06
CA TYR A 16 -7.03 2.65 -0.87
C TYR A 16 -7.03 2.29 -2.35
N ARG A 17 -7.88 2.98 -3.11
CA ARG A 17 -7.74 3.12 -4.56
C ARG A 17 -6.90 4.35 -4.84
N LEU A 18 -5.90 4.22 -5.71
CA LEU A 18 -5.08 5.32 -6.20
C LEU A 18 -5.33 5.52 -7.69
N GLU A 19 -5.44 6.78 -8.09
CA GLU A 19 -5.49 7.16 -9.49
C GLU A 19 -4.41 8.20 -9.78
N VAL A 20 -3.74 8.04 -10.92
CA VAL A 20 -2.79 9.02 -11.46
C VAL A 20 -3.38 9.60 -12.73
N ARG A 21 -3.57 10.92 -12.73
CA ARG A 21 -4.14 11.67 -13.85
C ARG A 21 -3.11 12.66 -14.40
N ARG A 22 -3.09 12.82 -15.72
CA ARG A 22 -2.26 13.83 -16.39
C ARG A 22 -2.77 15.22 -16.01
N ALA A 23 -1.86 16.12 -15.64
CA ALA A 23 -2.24 17.45 -15.15
C ALA A 23 -2.87 18.35 -16.22
N ALA A 24 -2.48 18.18 -17.49
CA ALA A 24 -2.91 19.05 -18.59
C ALA A 24 -4.40 18.86 -18.98
N ASP A 25 -4.90 17.63 -18.92
CA ASP A 25 -6.23 17.25 -19.45
C ASP A 25 -7.06 16.38 -18.49
N GLY A 26 -6.53 16.06 -17.31
CA GLY A 26 -7.21 15.22 -16.31
C GLY A 26 -7.36 13.75 -16.71
N ARG A 27 -6.77 13.31 -17.85
CA ARG A 27 -6.90 11.95 -18.34
C ARG A 27 -6.24 10.96 -17.38
N LEU A 28 -6.96 9.89 -17.04
CA LEU A 28 -6.42 8.79 -16.24
C LEU A 28 -5.28 8.09 -16.99
N VAL A 29 -4.13 7.98 -16.33
CA VAL A 29 -2.92 7.33 -16.86
C VAL A 29 -2.78 5.93 -16.30
N THR A 30 -3.00 5.78 -14.99
CA THR A 30 -2.97 4.49 -14.29
C THR A 30 -3.84 4.55 -13.05
N ALA A 31 -4.30 3.40 -12.62
CA ALA A 31 -5.01 3.20 -11.36
C ALA A 31 -4.52 1.91 -10.70
N GLY A 32 -4.60 1.86 -9.37
CA GLY A 32 -4.24 0.70 -8.60
C GLY A 32 -4.93 0.67 -7.25
N GLN A 33 -4.78 -0.43 -6.55
CA GLN A 33 -5.27 -0.59 -5.18
C GLN A 33 -4.12 -1.03 -4.28
N GLY A 34 -4.10 -0.50 -3.06
CA GLY A 34 -3.06 -0.77 -2.08
C GLY A 34 -3.64 -0.86 -0.67
N ARG A 35 -3.22 -1.88 0.08
CA ARG A 35 -3.55 -2.01 1.50
C ARG A 35 -2.40 -1.44 2.33
N VAL A 36 -2.73 -0.55 3.27
CA VAL A 36 -1.77 0.04 4.20
C VAL A 36 -2.05 -0.46 5.62
N PHE A 37 -1.00 -0.48 6.45
CA PHE A 37 -1.06 -0.80 7.87
C PHE A 37 -0.97 0.49 8.68
N ARG A 38 -1.82 0.63 9.70
CA ARG A 38 -1.73 1.78 10.61
C ARG A 38 -0.55 1.60 11.55
N GLN A 39 0.41 2.53 11.53
CA GLN A 39 1.47 2.57 12.55
C GLN A 39 0.87 3.05 13.88
N GLY A 40 1.21 2.39 14.98
CA GLY A 40 0.87 2.82 16.34
C GLY A 40 -0.25 2.05 17.04
N GLU A 41 -0.93 1.10 16.39
CA GLU A 41 -1.69 0.08 17.12
C GLU A 41 -0.72 -1.02 17.55
N GLU A 42 -0.44 -1.13 18.85
CA GLU A 42 0.51 -2.09 19.45
C GLU A 42 0.41 -3.49 18.82
N GLY A 43 1.54 -3.92 18.24
CA GLY A 43 1.68 -5.16 17.51
C GLY A 43 2.73 -5.01 16.41
N ASP A 44 3.99 -4.80 16.83
CA ASP A 44 5.22 -4.68 16.02
C ASP A 44 5.56 -6.00 15.27
N GLY A 45 4.59 -6.54 14.54
CA GLY A 45 4.69 -7.77 13.75
C GLY A 45 4.22 -7.62 12.31
N ALA A 46 3.95 -6.39 11.85
CA ALA A 46 3.56 -6.10 10.45
C ALA A 46 4.71 -5.45 9.65
N ARG A 47 5.96 -5.81 9.97
CA ARG A 47 7.06 -5.57 9.02
C ARG A 47 6.92 -6.62 7.92
N PRO A 48 6.96 -6.26 6.62
CA PRO A 48 7.18 -7.25 5.58
C PRO A 48 8.46 -7.99 5.96
N GLN A 49 8.36 -9.29 6.22
CA GLN A 49 9.54 -10.11 6.42
C GLN A 49 10.29 -10.07 5.10
N GLU A 50 11.39 -9.33 5.02
CA GLU A 50 12.33 -9.46 3.92
C GLU A 50 12.77 -10.92 3.92
N ASP A 51 12.32 -11.67 2.93
CA ASP A 51 12.80 -13.02 2.63
C ASP A 51 14.31 -12.93 2.40
N ARG A 52 15.10 -13.15 3.46
CA ARG A 52 16.52 -13.41 3.31
C ARG A 52 16.64 -14.70 2.51
N PRO A 53 17.40 -14.74 1.39
CA PRO A 53 17.65 -16.00 0.72
C PRO A 53 18.38 -16.92 1.68
N ARG A 54 17.80 -18.10 1.94
CA ARG A 54 18.48 -19.17 2.69
C ARG A 54 19.65 -19.69 1.86
N GLY A 55 20.86 -19.23 2.16
CA GLY A 55 22.12 -19.88 1.83
C GLY A 55 22.97 -19.91 3.09
N GLU A 56 23.68 -20.98 3.47
CA GLU A 56 24.04 -22.20 2.77
C GLU A 56 24.09 -23.35 3.78
N VAL A 57 23.75 -24.54 3.29
CA VAL A 57 24.02 -25.82 3.95
C VAL A 57 25.54 -26.01 3.99
N ARG A 58 26.09 -26.31 5.16
CA ARG A 58 27.39 -26.98 5.29
C ARG A 58 27.18 -28.37 5.83
#